data_AF-A0A963K106-F1
#
_entry.id   AF-A0A963K106-F1
#
_cell.length_a   1.000
_cell.length_b   1.000
_cell.length_c   1.000
_cell.angle_alpha   90.00
_cell.angle_beta   90.00
_cell.angle_gamma   90.00
#
_symmetry.space_group_name_H-M   'P 1'
#
loop_
_entity.id
_entity.type
_entity.pdbx_description
1 polymer ?
#
loop_
_entity_poly.entity_id
_entity_poly.type
_entity_poly.pdbx_seq_one_letter_code
_entity_poly.pdbx_strand_id
1 'polypeptide(L)'
;LPPVWYKSAPYRSRAVLDPRSVLAAFGLVLPPEKAIRVWDSTAEIRYLVVPERPAGSQGWSAERLATLVTRDSMIGTGLALDPADAP
;
A
#
# COMPACT_ATOMS: atom_id res chain seq x y z
N LEU A 1 14.76 -6.28 -1.88
CA LEU A 1 14.19 -7.64 -1.78
C LEU A 1 12.77 -7.55 -1.21
N PRO A 2 11.82 -8.39 -1.65
CA PRO A 2 10.47 -8.37 -1.09
C PRO A 2 10.51 -8.74 0.40
N PRO A 3 9.64 -8.15 1.23
CA PRO A 3 9.55 -8.48 2.65
C PRO A 3 9.30 -9.98 2.88
N VAL A 4 9.75 -10.51 4.01
CA VAL A 4 9.55 -11.93 4.35
C VAL A 4 8.06 -12.29 4.36
N TRP A 5 7.23 -11.44 4.95
CA TRP A 5 5.78 -11.64 5.01
C TRP A 5 5.13 -11.70 3.62
N TYR A 6 5.65 -10.95 2.65
CA TYR A 6 5.10 -10.88 1.29
C TYR A 6 5.18 -12.23 0.57
N LYS A 7 6.20 -13.02 0.91
CA LYS A 7 6.40 -14.38 0.36
C LYS A 7 5.73 -15.47 1.20
N SER A 8 5.06 -15.13 2.30
CA SER A 8 4.47 -16.13 3.20
C SER A 8 3.19 -16.72 2.61
N ALA A 9 2.96 -18.03 2.81
CA ALA A 9 1.71 -18.68 2.39
C ALA A 9 0.45 -18.05 3.04
N PRO A 10 0.47 -17.65 4.33
CA PRO A 10 -0.65 -16.95 4.94
C PRO A 10 -1.01 -15.62 4.24
N TYR A 11 -0.01 -14.81 3.88
CA TYR A 11 -0.27 -13.55 3.16
C TYR A 11 -0.84 -13.82 1.77
N ARG A 12 -0.19 -14.67 0.96
CA ARG A 12 -0.62 -14.94 -0.42
C ARG A 12 -2.04 -15.48 -0.52
N SER A 13 -2.42 -16.38 0.38
CA SER A 13 -3.78 -16.95 0.39
C SER A 13 -4.82 -15.96 0.89
N ARG A 14 -4.54 -15.22 1.97
CA ARG A 14 -5.52 -14.29 2.54
C ARG A 14 -5.71 -13.03 1.71
N ALA A 15 -4.67 -12.55 1.04
CA ALA A 15 -4.75 -11.31 0.26
C ALA A 15 -5.81 -11.40 -0.85
N VAL A 16 -6.01 -12.58 -1.45
CA VAL A 16 -7.05 -12.79 -2.48
C VAL A 16 -8.42 -13.15 -1.90
N LEU A 17 -8.47 -13.82 -0.74
CA LEU A 17 -9.70 -14.32 -0.13
C LEU A 17 -10.41 -13.26 0.73
N ASP A 18 -9.65 -12.55 1.55
CA ASP A 18 -10.14 -11.55 2.48
C ASP A 18 -9.13 -10.38 2.59
N PRO A 19 -9.04 -9.55 1.52
CA PRO A 19 -8.10 -8.45 1.48
C PRO A 19 -8.34 -7.42 2.59
N ARG A 20 -9.61 -7.21 3.02
CA ARG A 20 -9.94 -6.22 4.06
C ARG A 20 -9.32 -6.59 5.39
N SER A 21 -9.43 -7.85 5.81
CA SER A 21 -8.80 -8.29 7.07
C SER A 21 -7.28 -8.34 6.97
N VAL A 22 -6.71 -8.53 5.78
CA VAL A 22 -5.25 -8.39 5.59
C VAL A 22 -4.85 -6.93 5.81
N LEU A 23 -5.51 -5.97 5.16
CA LEU A 23 -5.21 -4.54 5.36
C LEU A 23 -5.38 -4.12 6.83
N ALA A 24 -6.42 -4.60 7.51
CA ALA A 24 -6.63 -4.33 8.93
C ALA A 24 -5.47 -4.83 9.81
N ALA A 25 -4.85 -5.97 9.47
CA ALA A 25 -3.67 -6.48 10.18
C ALA A 25 -2.41 -5.61 9.97
N PHE A 26 -2.37 -4.81 8.90
CA PHE A 26 -1.37 -3.75 8.68
C PHE A 26 -1.79 -2.39 9.28
N GLY A 27 -2.92 -2.33 9.99
CA GLY A 27 -3.46 -1.09 10.55
C GLY A 27 -4.21 -0.21 9.55
N LEU A 28 -4.47 -0.69 8.33
CA LEU A 28 -5.20 0.05 7.30
C LEU A 28 -6.67 -0.42 7.24
N VAL A 29 -7.58 0.44 7.70
CA VAL A 29 -9.02 0.23 7.57
C VAL A 29 -9.57 1.19 6.52
N LEU A 30 -10.10 0.64 5.43
CA LEU A 30 -10.70 1.41 4.34
C LEU A 30 -12.23 1.44 4.48
N PRO A 31 -12.90 2.55 4.10
CA PRO A 31 -14.35 2.62 4.06
C PRO A 31 -14.98 1.47 3.24
N PRO A 32 -16.18 0.99 3.61
CA PRO A 32 -16.83 -0.14 2.94
C PRO A 32 -17.08 0.10 1.44
N GLU A 33 -17.34 1.35 1.05
CA GLU A 33 -17.56 1.79 -0.32
C GLU A 33 -16.29 1.85 -1.17
N LYS A 34 -15.09 1.91 -0.54
CA LYS A 34 -13.83 1.94 -1.29
C LYS A 34 -13.54 0.55 -1.84
N ALA A 35 -13.66 0.40 -3.16
CA ALA A 35 -13.39 -0.86 -3.84
C ALA A 35 -11.93 -1.28 -3.68
N ILE A 36 -11.70 -2.57 -3.41
CA ILE A 36 -10.36 -3.17 -3.31
C ILE A 36 -10.15 -4.09 -4.51
N ARG A 37 -9.03 -3.90 -5.21
CA ARG A 37 -8.58 -4.75 -6.30
C ARG A 37 -7.25 -5.37 -5.94
N VAL A 38 -7.19 -6.70 -6.00
CA VAL A 38 -5.97 -7.47 -5.71
C VAL A 38 -5.37 -7.88 -7.04
N TRP A 39 -4.11 -7.50 -7.25
CA TRP A 39 -3.35 -7.90 -8.43
C TRP A 39 -2.39 -9.03 -8.06
N ASP A 40 -2.75 -10.25 -8.46
CA ASP A 40 -1.85 -11.40 -8.34
C ASP A 40 -0.83 -11.37 -9.49
N SER A 41 0.43 -11.13 -9.17
CA SER A 41 1.49 -10.97 -10.16
C SER A 41 1.95 -12.34 -10.67
N THR A 42 1.48 -12.75 -11.84
CA THR A 42 2.03 -13.92 -12.56
C THR A 42 3.35 -13.54 -13.27
N ALA A 43 4.11 -14.54 -13.73
CA ALA A 43 5.57 -14.49 -13.87
C ALA A 43 6.16 -13.28 -14.62
N GLU A 44 5.46 -12.70 -15.59
CA GLU A 44 6.01 -11.71 -16.53
C GLU A 44 5.68 -10.25 -16.18
N ILE A 45 4.66 -9.99 -15.35
CA ILE A 45 4.24 -8.63 -15.02
C ILE A 45 4.54 -8.32 -13.56
N ARG A 46 5.01 -7.10 -13.30
CA ARG A 46 5.17 -6.55 -11.95
C ARG A 46 4.32 -5.30 -11.83
N TYR A 47 3.59 -5.21 -10.73
CA TYR A 47 2.77 -4.07 -10.40
C TYR A 47 3.42 -3.24 -9.30
N LEU A 48 3.14 -1.95 -9.33
CA LEU A 48 3.43 -1.01 -8.27
C LEU A 48 2.13 -0.26 -7.96
N VAL A 49 1.80 -0.12 -6.68
CA VAL A 49 0.74 0.78 -6.26
C VAL A 49 1.31 2.20 -6.26
N VAL A 50 0.66 3.11 -6.98
CA VAL A 50 0.89 4.55 -6.81
C VAL A 50 -0.10 5.03 -5.74
N PRO A 51 0.37 5.37 -4.53
CA PRO A 51 -0.53 5.76 -3.45
C PRO A 51 -1.20 7.09 -3.76
N GLU A 52 -2.40 7.27 -3.21
CA GLU A 52 -3.11 8.53 -3.24
C GLU A 52 -2.28 9.62 -2.56
N ARG A 53 -2.21 10.81 -3.16
CA ARG A 53 -1.52 11.95 -2.56
C ARG A 53 -2.23 12.35 -1.27
N PRO A 54 -1.55 12.40 -0.11
CA PRO A 54 -2.19 12.78 1.13
C PRO A 54 -2.51 14.27 1.16
N ALA A 55 -3.59 14.62 1.86
CA ALA A 55 -3.95 16.01 2.14
C ALA A 55 -2.84 16.71 2.93
N GLY A 56 -2.72 18.04 2.83
CA GLY A 56 -1.67 18.82 3.51
C GLY A 56 -0.33 18.86 2.74
N SER A 57 -0.22 18.13 1.63
CA SER A 57 0.98 18.13 0.79
C SER A 57 0.92 19.11 -0.39
N GLN A 58 -0.07 20.01 -0.46
CA GLN A 58 -0.26 20.92 -1.60
C GLN A 58 0.99 21.80 -1.85
N GLY A 59 1.35 21.97 -3.12
CA GLY A 59 2.52 22.77 -3.53
C GLY A 59 3.89 22.14 -3.22
N TRP A 60 3.95 20.95 -2.60
CA TRP A 60 5.20 20.25 -2.39
C TRP A 60 5.85 19.83 -3.72
N SER A 61 7.18 19.86 -3.75
CA SER A 61 7.96 19.34 -4.88
C SER A 61 7.86 17.82 -4.98
N ALA A 62 8.27 17.27 -6.12
CA ALA A 62 8.28 15.83 -6.34
C ALA A 62 9.22 15.12 -5.36
N GLU A 63 10.38 15.71 -5.07
CA GLU A 63 11.38 15.18 -4.14
C GLU A 63 10.80 15.09 -2.73
N ARG A 64 10.06 16.11 -2.30
CA ARG A 64 9.43 16.12 -0.99
C ARG A 64 8.27 15.12 -0.92
N LEU A 65 7.45 15.00 -1.97
CA LEU A 65 6.38 14.00 -2.03
C LEU A 65 6.93 12.57 -1.99
N ALA A 66 8.08 12.32 -2.60
CA ALA A 66 8.72 11.01 -2.58
C ALA A 66 9.07 10.54 -1.17
N THR A 67 9.33 11.46 -0.23
CA THR A 67 9.59 11.13 1.19
C THR A 67 8.39 10.51 1.90
N LEU A 68 7.17 10.76 1.40
CA LEU A 68 5.93 10.19 1.95
C LEU A 68 5.64 8.77 1.43
N VAL A 69 6.31 8.36 0.36
CA VAL A 69 6.07 7.06 -0.28
C VAL A 69 6.88 5.99 0.43
N THR A 70 6.19 5.08 1.10
CA THR A 70 6.80 3.93 1.76
C THR A 70 6.72 2.68 0.88
N ARG A 71 7.58 1.70 1.17
CA ARG A 71 7.48 0.38 0.54
C ARG A 71 6.08 -0.23 0.70
N ASP A 72 5.47 -0.10 1.86
CA ASP A 72 4.17 -0.70 2.16
C ASP A 72 3.05 0.02 1.38
N SER A 73 3.17 1.35 1.18
CA SER A 73 2.28 2.10 0.29
C SER A 73 2.40 1.70 -1.18
N MET A 74 3.60 1.29 -1.61
CA MET A 74 3.85 0.79 -2.96
C MET A 74 3.43 -0.67 -3.19
N ILE A 75 3.31 -1.46 -2.11
CA ILE A 75 2.71 -2.80 -2.15
C ILE A 75 1.17 -2.73 -2.09
N GLY A 76 0.63 -1.68 -1.48
CA GLY A 76 -0.81 -1.50 -1.25
C GLY A 76 -1.30 -1.98 0.12
N THR A 77 -0.39 -2.22 1.06
CA THR A 77 -0.70 -2.57 2.46
C THR A 77 -0.71 -1.35 3.40
N GLY A 78 -0.48 -0.15 2.87
CA GLY A 78 -0.52 1.12 3.60
C GLY A 78 -0.86 2.28 2.67
N LEU A 79 -1.10 3.46 3.25
CA LEU A 79 -1.18 4.73 2.52
C LEU A 79 0.19 5.41 2.51
N ALA A 80 0.34 6.46 1.70
CA ALA A 80 1.47 7.38 1.88
C ALA A 80 1.44 7.98 3.30
N LEU A 81 2.61 8.33 3.83
CA LEU A 81 2.72 8.96 5.15
C LEU A 81 1.91 10.26 5.18
N ASP A 82 1.38 10.58 6.37
CA ASP A 82 0.82 11.91 6.60
C ASP A 82 1.95 12.95 6.48
N PRO A 83 1.76 14.07 5.76
CA PRO A 83 2.72 15.16 5.73
C PRO A 83 3.14 15.68 7.11
N ALA A 84 2.33 15.49 8.16
CA ALA A 84 2.69 15.81 9.54
C ALA A 84 3.71 14.84 10.15
N ASP A 85 3.77 13.60 9.65
CA ASP A 85 4.71 12.55 10.06
C ASP A 85 5.93 12.47 9.14
N ALA A 86 6.01 13.36 8.14
CA ALA A 86 7.13 13.43 7.22
C ALA A 86 8.41 13.83 7.97
N PRO A 87 9.54 13.16 7.73
CA PRO A 87 10.83 13.52 8.33
C PRO A 87 11.34 14.89 7.87
#